data_AF-A0A1A8ZDC8-F1
#
_entry.id   AF-A0A1A8ZDC8-F1
#
_cell.length_a   1.000
_cell.length_b   1.000
_cell.length_c   1.000
_cell.angle_alpha   90.00
_cell.angle_beta   90.00
_cell.angle_gamma   90.00
#
_symmetry.space_group_name_H-M   'P 1'
#
loop_
_entity.id
_entity.type
_entity.pdbx_description
1 polymer ?
#
loop_
_entity_poly.entity_id
_entity_poly.type
_entity_poly.pdbx_seq_one_letter_code
_entity_poly.pdbx_strand_id
1 'polypeptide(L)'
;MACPWVSADIIVECKNTDNPFIVVGRDVAPEAALYRFDNVYVPVFDPLRLGWNRGPYSAAFLLNSGSLLGRAFEGGFEGNQLVRLNRQSGKWRADNNSVYDSIVMPLIKATVSLMEKPSYEPEDEHPTYHLYFPILVTNGPVYTVSIGQESPSVRRVPWAPVVRHLSDGTKTKKYLIEVVEFSQLENYINERALRFVHSVEQTLASKARMFNPFWLRKQYGDPSRIAEFETWLDLFSKRTGIRE
;
A
#
# COMPACT_ATOMS: atom_id res chain seq x y z
N MET A 1 23.05 15.67 -1.46
CA MET A 1 21.57 15.57 -1.62
C MET A 1 21.15 14.34 -0.85
N ALA A 2 20.23 14.47 0.12
CA ALA A 2 19.77 13.32 0.90
C ALA A 2 19.03 12.34 -0.03
N CYS A 3 19.48 11.09 -0.06
CA CYS A 3 18.81 10.05 -0.83
C CYS A 3 17.63 9.54 0.00
N PRO A 4 16.39 9.48 -0.54
CA PRO A 4 15.29 8.90 0.20
C PRO A 4 15.52 7.40 0.39
N TRP A 5 15.20 6.90 1.58
CA TRP A 5 15.27 5.47 1.87
C TRP A 5 13.89 4.85 1.69
N VAL A 6 13.84 3.69 1.02
CA VAL A 6 12.62 2.89 0.89
C VAL A 6 12.81 1.62 1.69
N SER A 7 11.87 1.33 2.59
CA SER A 7 11.78 0.05 3.27
C SER A 7 10.47 -0.65 2.90
N ALA A 8 10.49 -1.97 2.98
CA ALA A 8 9.34 -2.80 2.65
C ALA A 8 9.18 -3.90 3.68
N ASP A 9 7.99 -4.01 4.26
CA ASP A 9 7.60 -5.05 5.20
C ASP A 9 6.50 -5.92 4.61
N ILE A 10 6.75 -7.23 4.54
CA ILE A 10 5.74 -8.22 4.16
C ILE A 10 5.13 -8.79 5.44
N ILE A 11 3.83 -8.59 5.62
CA ILE A 11 3.11 -9.00 6.82
C ILE A 11 2.29 -10.23 6.46
N VAL A 12 2.66 -11.39 7.00
CA VAL A 12 2.13 -12.67 6.54
C VAL A 12 1.18 -13.28 7.55
N GLU A 13 -0.03 -13.62 7.10
CA GLU A 13 -0.91 -14.58 7.78
C GLU A 13 -0.92 -15.87 6.97
N CYS A 14 -0.47 -16.97 7.58
CA CYS A 14 -0.40 -18.27 6.92
C CYS A 14 -1.62 -19.13 7.25
N LYS A 15 -2.27 -19.71 6.25
CA LYS A 15 -3.31 -20.73 6.43
C LYS A 15 -2.92 -22.03 5.73
N ASN A 16 -2.57 -23.02 6.54
CA ASN A 16 -2.31 -24.39 6.09
C ASN A 16 -3.64 -25.09 5.75
N THR A 17 -4.14 -24.88 4.54
CA THR A 17 -5.34 -25.52 4.02
C THR A 17 -5.21 -25.65 2.51
N ASP A 18 -5.64 -26.79 1.97
CA ASP A 18 -5.73 -27.02 0.53
C ASP A 18 -7.06 -26.53 -0.07
N ASN A 19 -7.95 -26.03 0.79
CA ASN A 19 -9.24 -25.50 0.38
C ASN A 19 -9.06 -24.22 -0.44
N PRO A 20 -9.77 -24.05 -1.57
CA PRO A 20 -9.65 -22.86 -2.39
C PRO A 20 -10.05 -21.59 -1.66
N PHE A 21 -9.30 -20.53 -1.91
CA PHE A 21 -9.73 -19.16 -1.61
C PHE A 21 -10.25 -18.49 -2.88
N ILE A 22 -11.40 -17.86 -2.77
CA ILE A 22 -12.08 -17.16 -3.85
C ILE A 22 -12.15 -15.68 -3.50
N VAL A 23 -11.58 -14.86 -4.37
CA VAL A 23 -11.73 -13.41 -4.35
C VAL A 23 -12.83 -13.02 -5.31
N VAL A 24 -13.96 -12.54 -4.80
CA VAL A 24 -15.05 -12.01 -5.62
C VAL A 24 -14.87 -10.51 -5.75
N GLY A 25 -15.06 -9.99 -6.96
CA GLY A 25 -14.78 -8.59 -7.27
C GLY A 25 -15.23 -8.20 -8.66
N ARG A 26 -14.59 -7.18 -9.21
CA ARG A 26 -14.87 -6.67 -10.55
C ARG A 26 -13.58 -6.35 -11.28
N ASP A 27 -13.64 -6.43 -12.60
CA ASP A 27 -12.59 -5.83 -13.41
C ASP A 27 -12.64 -4.30 -13.25
N VAL A 28 -11.47 -3.69 -13.12
CA VAL A 28 -11.29 -2.25 -12.97
C VAL A 28 -10.32 -1.76 -14.02
N ALA A 29 -10.57 -0.55 -14.54
CA ALA A 29 -9.58 0.13 -15.36
C ALA A 29 -8.29 0.28 -14.53
N PRO A 30 -7.11 -0.02 -15.10
CA PRO A 30 -5.86 0.05 -14.37
C PRO A 30 -5.61 1.43 -13.72
N GLU A 31 -6.20 2.50 -14.25
CA GLU A 31 -6.10 3.87 -13.76
C GLU A 31 -7.06 4.20 -12.58
N ALA A 32 -8.05 3.36 -12.29
CA ALA A 32 -9.11 3.69 -11.31
C ALA A 32 -8.71 3.41 -9.84
N ALA A 33 -7.63 2.65 -9.59
CA ALA A 33 -7.30 2.09 -8.28
C ALA A 33 -6.38 2.97 -7.39
N LEU A 34 -6.02 4.17 -7.85
CA LEU A 34 -4.70 4.74 -7.55
C LEU A 34 -4.53 5.55 -6.26
N TYR A 35 -5.61 5.84 -5.55
CA TYR A 35 -5.58 6.77 -4.40
C TYR A 35 -6.37 6.26 -3.19
N ARG A 36 -6.54 4.94 -3.08
CA ARG A 36 -7.65 4.39 -2.30
C ARG A 36 -7.25 3.61 -1.06
N PHE A 37 -5.97 3.40 -0.74
CA PHE A 37 -5.61 2.47 0.32
C PHE A 37 -4.68 3.12 1.33
N ASP A 38 -5.13 3.13 2.58
CA ASP A 38 -4.45 3.81 3.66
C ASP A 38 -3.18 3.05 4.08
N ASN A 39 -3.06 1.77 3.75
CA ASN A 39 -2.06 0.86 4.29
C ASN A 39 -0.91 0.47 3.35
N VAL A 40 -0.89 0.95 2.11
CA VAL A 40 0.14 0.51 1.13
C VAL A 40 1.45 1.27 1.32
N TYR A 41 1.37 2.52 1.78
CA TYR A 41 2.51 3.40 1.84
C TYR A 41 2.35 4.47 2.90
N VAL A 42 3.38 4.64 3.73
CA VAL A 42 3.45 5.67 4.77
C VAL A 42 4.73 6.50 4.57
N PRO A 43 4.64 7.77 4.14
CA PRO A 43 5.77 8.68 4.27
C PRO A 43 6.04 8.91 5.76
N VAL A 44 7.28 8.70 6.20
CA VAL A 44 7.73 9.26 7.49
C VAL A 44 7.97 10.77 7.35
N PHE A 45 8.45 11.17 6.17
CA PHE A 45 8.63 12.57 5.80
C PHE A 45 7.79 12.92 4.58
N ASP A 46 6.78 13.78 4.78
CA ASP A 46 5.95 14.34 3.71
C ASP A 46 6.02 15.87 3.76
N PRO A 47 6.88 16.51 2.95
CA PRO A 47 7.03 17.96 2.96
C PRO A 47 5.72 18.67 2.59
N LEU A 48 4.82 18.03 1.84
CA LEU A 48 3.54 18.64 1.45
C LEU A 48 2.51 18.60 2.60
N ARG A 49 2.65 17.66 3.55
CA ARG A 49 1.84 17.58 4.78
C ARG A 49 2.31 18.53 5.89
N LEU A 50 3.51 19.10 5.80
CA LEU A 50 4.00 20.14 6.73
C LEU A 50 3.30 21.50 6.56
N GLY A 51 2.19 21.55 5.82
CA GLY A 51 1.27 22.69 5.79
C GLY A 51 1.48 23.68 4.65
N TRP A 52 2.35 23.37 3.69
CA TRP A 52 2.62 24.25 2.55
C TRP A 52 1.65 24.07 1.37
N ASN A 53 0.60 23.24 1.52
CA ASN A 53 -0.48 23.13 0.56
C ASN A 53 -1.83 22.96 1.26
N ARG A 54 -2.88 23.67 0.78
CA ARG A 54 -4.28 23.48 1.22
C ARG A 54 -4.97 22.29 0.52
N GLY A 55 -4.29 21.62 -0.43
CA GLY A 55 -4.84 20.51 -1.20
C GLY A 55 -4.61 19.12 -0.58
N PRO A 56 -5.31 18.08 -1.08
CA PRO A 56 -5.23 16.69 -0.59
C PRO A 56 -3.90 15.98 -0.96
N TYR A 57 -2.87 16.73 -1.36
CA TYR A 57 -1.65 16.21 -1.96
C TYR A 57 -0.73 15.66 -0.86
N SER A 58 -0.79 14.35 -0.66
CA SER A 58 0.16 13.59 0.16
C SER A 58 1.30 13.07 -0.70
N ALA A 59 2.24 12.34 -0.10
CA ALA A 59 3.27 11.63 -0.84
C ALA A 59 2.75 10.64 -1.93
N ALA A 60 1.45 10.34 -1.99
CA ALA A 60 0.84 9.69 -3.16
C ALA A 60 0.91 10.55 -4.43
N PHE A 61 0.81 11.88 -4.31
CA PHE A 61 1.06 12.84 -5.39
C PHE A 61 2.53 12.83 -5.80
N LEU A 62 3.45 12.76 -4.82
CA LEU A 62 4.88 12.67 -5.07
C LEU A 62 5.24 11.42 -5.87
N LEU A 63 4.60 10.30 -5.59
CA LEU A 63 4.91 9.03 -6.25
C LEU A 63 4.26 8.86 -7.63
N ASN A 64 3.29 9.71 -8.01
CA ASN A 64 2.41 9.41 -9.16
C ASN A 64 2.06 7.91 -9.18
N SER A 65 1.52 7.41 -8.05
CA SER A 65 1.31 5.98 -7.79
C SER A 65 0.60 5.25 -8.93
N GLY A 66 -0.12 6.02 -9.75
CA GLY A 66 -0.67 5.66 -11.05
C GLY A 66 0.23 4.94 -12.02
N SER A 67 1.45 5.41 -12.20
CA SER A 67 2.37 4.87 -13.20
C SER A 67 3.33 3.84 -12.63
N LEU A 68 3.23 3.51 -11.34
CA LEU A 68 4.15 2.57 -10.71
C LEU A 68 3.90 1.15 -11.20
N LEU A 69 4.98 0.47 -11.54
CA LEU A 69 4.99 -0.94 -11.89
C LEU A 69 4.85 -1.80 -10.65
N GLY A 70 4.30 -3.00 -10.81
CA GLY A 70 4.09 -3.93 -9.71
C GLY A 70 2.98 -3.50 -8.76
N ARG A 71 2.05 -2.63 -9.15
CA ARG A 71 0.91 -2.23 -8.28
C ARG A 71 -0.11 -3.37 -8.15
N ALA A 72 -0.82 -3.42 -7.02
CA ALA A 72 -1.77 -4.50 -6.69
C ALA A 72 -2.85 -4.74 -7.76
N PHE A 73 -3.27 -3.67 -8.43
CA PHE A 73 -4.35 -3.70 -9.44
C PHE A 73 -3.81 -3.62 -10.87
N GLU A 74 -2.51 -3.86 -11.11
CA GLU A 74 -1.94 -3.86 -12.47
C GLU A 74 -2.66 -4.87 -13.38
N GLY A 75 -3.12 -5.99 -12.81
CA GLY A 75 -3.94 -7.00 -13.50
C GLY A 75 -5.41 -6.62 -13.74
N GLY A 76 -5.82 -5.39 -13.39
CA GLY A 76 -7.15 -4.87 -13.70
C GLY A 76 -8.29 -5.52 -12.92
N PHE A 77 -8.06 -6.03 -11.72
CA PHE A 77 -9.09 -6.68 -10.90
C PHE A 77 -9.08 -6.16 -9.45
N GLU A 78 -10.24 -5.75 -8.95
CA GLU A 78 -10.43 -5.31 -7.55
C GLU A 78 -11.37 -6.28 -6.83
N GLY A 79 -10.81 -7.09 -5.93
CA GLY A 79 -11.57 -7.94 -5.02
C GLY A 79 -12.21 -7.15 -3.91
N ASN A 80 -13.47 -7.42 -3.59
CA ASN A 80 -14.18 -6.82 -2.45
C ASN A 80 -14.73 -7.86 -1.47
N GLN A 81 -14.65 -9.16 -1.80
CA GLN A 81 -14.98 -10.27 -0.92
C GLN A 81 -13.92 -11.36 -1.02
N LEU A 82 -13.62 -11.98 0.12
CA LEU A 82 -12.77 -13.15 0.25
C LEU A 82 -13.58 -14.26 0.88
N VAL A 83 -13.61 -15.42 0.21
CA VAL A 83 -14.41 -16.58 0.59
C VAL A 83 -13.50 -17.80 0.58
N ARG A 84 -13.63 -18.68 1.57
CA ARG A 84 -13.01 -20.00 1.53
C ARG A 84 -14.05 -21.04 1.14
N LEU A 85 -13.72 -21.90 0.18
CA LEU A 85 -14.56 -23.05 -0.15
C LEU A 85 -14.20 -24.24 0.72
N ASN A 86 -15.14 -24.71 1.53
CA ASN A 86 -14.97 -25.90 2.33
C ASN A 86 -15.81 -27.05 1.76
N ARG A 87 -15.33 -28.29 1.90
CA ARG A 87 -16.15 -29.48 1.70
C ARG A 87 -16.94 -29.75 2.98
N GLN A 88 -18.27 -29.78 2.87
CA GLN A 88 -19.16 -30.21 3.94
C GLN A 88 -20.12 -31.26 3.39
N SER A 89 -20.04 -32.49 3.92
CA SER A 89 -20.87 -33.62 3.50
C SER A 89 -20.84 -33.85 1.98
N GLY A 90 -19.64 -33.81 1.39
CA GLY A 90 -19.43 -34.00 -0.05
C GLY A 90 -19.80 -32.81 -0.93
N LYS A 91 -20.45 -31.76 -0.40
CA LYS A 91 -20.81 -30.55 -1.13
C LYS A 91 -19.81 -29.43 -0.87
N TRP A 92 -19.62 -28.56 -1.86
CA TRP A 92 -18.87 -27.32 -1.68
C TRP A 92 -19.73 -26.29 -0.97
N ARG A 93 -19.18 -25.64 0.04
CA ARG A 93 -19.81 -24.56 0.78
C ARG A 93 -18.85 -23.37 0.85
N ALA A 94 -19.36 -22.21 0.44
CA ALA A 94 -18.69 -20.94 0.63
C ALA A 94 -18.81 -20.49 2.10
N ASP A 95 -17.67 -20.15 2.71
CA ASP A 95 -17.60 -19.56 4.04
C ASP A 95 -16.81 -18.25 4.01
N ASN A 96 -17.46 -17.17 4.45
CA ASN A 96 -16.88 -15.84 4.62
C ASN A 96 -16.78 -15.46 6.12
N ASN A 97 -17.55 -16.12 6.99
CA ASN A 97 -17.66 -15.72 8.39
C ASN A 97 -16.34 -15.95 9.12
N SER A 98 -15.73 -17.12 8.94
CA SER A 98 -14.45 -17.42 9.58
C SER A 98 -13.29 -16.63 8.97
N VAL A 99 -13.37 -16.22 7.71
CA VAL A 99 -12.29 -15.53 6.99
C VAL A 99 -12.02 -14.15 7.55
N TYR A 100 -13.08 -13.42 7.91
CA TYR A 100 -12.92 -12.05 8.37
C TYR A 100 -12.20 -11.99 9.73
N ASP A 101 -12.70 -12.72 10.73
CA ASP A 101 -12.16 -12.68 12.09
C ASP A 101 -10.80 -13.38 12.22
N SER A 102 -10.57 -14.44 11.45
CA SER A 102 -9.35 -15.26 11.58
C SER A 102 -8.21 -14.88 10.65
N ILE A 103 -8.45 -14.00 9.65
CA ILE A 103 -7.43 -13.59 8.67
C ILE A 103 -7.41 -12.08 8.50
N VAL A 104 -8.53 -11.51 8.04
CA VAL A 104 -8.59 -10.10 7.61
C VAL A 104 -8.29 -9.18 8.78
N MET A 105 -8.97 -9.34 9.91
CA MET A 105 -8.80 -8.48 11.07
C MET A 105 -7.41 -8.57 11.70
N PRO A 106 -6.82 -9.77 11.92
CA PRO A 106 -5.43 -9.89 12.36
C PRO A 106 -4.44 -9.15 11.45
N LEU A 107 -4.51 -9.36 10.14
CA LEU A 107 -3.63 -8.67 9.17
C LEU A 107 -3.78 -7.16 9.24
N ILE A 108 -5.01 -6.65 9.28
CA ILE A 108 -5.26 -5.21 9.39
C ILE A 108 -4.69 -4.66 10.69
N LYS A 109 -4.93 -5.30 11.84
CA LYS A 109 -4.41 -4.85 13.13
C LYS A 109 -2.88 -4.83 13.17
N ALA A 110 -2.23 -5.88 12.63
CA ALA A 110 -0.77 -5.93 12.53
C ALA A 110 -0.24 -4.80 11.63
N THR A 111 -0.88 -4.57 10.48
CA THR A 111 -0.50 -3.50 9.56
C THR A 111 -0.66 -2.12 10.20
N VAL A 112 -1.80 -1.85 10.84
CA VAL A 112 -2.03 -0.59 11.56
C VAL A 112 -1.01 -0.39 12.67
N SER A 113 -0.72 -1.42 13.45
CA SER A 113 0.30 -1.33 14.51
C SER A 113 1.68 -0.99 13.96
N LEU A 114 2.04 -1.49 12.78
CA LEU A 114 3.31 -1.13 12.12
C LEU A 114 3.27 0.29 11.54
N MET A 115 2.14 0.70 10.95
CA MET A 115 1.96 2.04 10.41
C MET A 115 1.88 3.15 11.47
N GLU A 116 1.49 2.81 12.71
CA GLU A 116 1.47 3.72 13.85
C GLU A 116 2.81 3.76 14.60
N LYS A 117 3.72 2.81 14.32
CA LYS A 117 5.07 2.78 14.87
C LYS A 117 6.10 3.75 14.28
N PRO A 118 5.95 4.42 13.11
CA PRO A 118 6.98 5.34 12.66
C PRO A 118 6.93 6.59 13.56
N SER A 119 7.65 6.52 14.69
CA SER A 119 8.31 7.69 15.20
C SER A 119 9.30 8.08 14.12
N TYR A 120 9.13 9.26 13.54
CA TYR A 120 10.29 9.98 13.05
C TYR A 120 11.22 10.10 14.26
N GLU A 121 12.25 9.24 14.33
CA GLU A 121 13.31 9.47 15.30
C GLU A 121 14.01 10.74 14.82
N PRO A 122 14.22 11.75 15.69
CA PRO A 122 14.87 13.00 15.32
C PRO A 122 16.24 12.86 14.65
N GLU A 123 16.82 11.64 14.73
CA GLU A 123 18.10 11.17 14.21
C GLU A 123 18.05 10.63 12.77
N ASP A 124 16.88 10.44 12.17
CA ASP A 124 16.76 9.98 10.78
C ASP A 124 17.19 11.09 9.80
N GLU A 125 18.42 11.01 9.30
CA GLU A 125 19.02 12.00 8.37
C GLU A 125 18.40 11.97 6.96
N HIS A 126 17.49 11.04 6.67
CA HIS A 126 16.98 10.77 5.32
C HIS A 126 15.45 10.63 5.28
N PRO A 127 14.78 11.16 4.24
CA PRO A 127 13.37 10.90 4.00
C PRO A 127 13.08 9.41 3.84
N THR A 128 12.32 8.81 4.75
CA THR A 128 12.00 7.37 4.72
C THR A 128 10.58 7.10 4.23
N TYR A 129 10.45 6.07 3.38
CA TYR A 129 9.23 5.61 2.74
C TYR A 129 9.00 4.15 3.14
N HIS A 130 8.01 3.89 4.00
CA HIS A 130 7.66 2.52 4.40
C HIS A 130 6.53 1.98 3.51
N LEU A 131 6.76 0.79 2.95
CA LEU A 131 5.81 0.05 2.14
C LEU A 131 5.36 -1.19 2.90
N TYR A 132 4.05 -1.42 3.01
CA TYR A 132 3.50 -2.58 3.70
C TYR A 132 2.74 -3.48 2.72
N PHE A 133 3.06 -4.77 2.75
CA PHE A 133 2.46 -5.81 1.93
C PHE A 133 1.79 -6.85 2.82
N PRO A 134 0.57 -6.59 3.33
CA PRO A 134 -0.17 -7.59 4.08
C PRO A 134 -0.71 -8.66 3.15
N ILE A 135 -0.28 -9.89 3.39
CA ILE A 135 -0.63 -11.05 2.56
C ILE A 135 -1.21 -12.19 3.38
N LEU A 136 -2.22 -12.84 2.81
CA LEU A 136 -2.64 -14.17 3.21
C LEU A 136 -1.90 -15.18 2.34
N VAL A 137 -1.13 -16.08 2.95
CA VAL A 137 -0.47 -17.18 2.23
C VAL A 137 -1.20 -18.49 2.51
N THR A 138 -1.53 -19.23 1.45
CA THR A 138 -2.30 -20.47 1.56
C THR A 138 -1.82 -21.54 0.59
N ASN A 139 -1.90 -22.82 0.99
CA ASN A 139 -1.57 -23.95 0.11
C ASN A 139 -2.64 -24.19 -0.96
N GLY A 140 -3.89 -23.81 -0.67
CA GLY A 140 -5.02 -23.97 -1.57
C GLY A 140 -4.93 -23.02 -2.77
N PRO A 141 -5.55 -23.38 -3.90
CA PRO A 141 -5.55 -22.53 -5.08
C PRO A 141 -6.33 -21.23 -4.84
N VAL A 142 -5.84 -20.15 -5.44
CA VAL A 142 -6.49 -18.84 -5.41
C VAL A 142 -7.26 -18.61 -6.72
N TYR A 143 -8.52 -18.22 -6.58
CA TYR A 143 -9.39 -17.88 -7.71
C TYR A 143 -9.91 -16.45 -7.60
N THR A 144 -10.09 -15.79 -8.74
CA THR A 144 -10.90 -14.57 -8.85
C THR A 144 -12.23 -14.87 -9.51
N VAL A 145 -13.28 -14.17 -9.08
CA VAL A 145 -14.60 -14.17 -9.70
C VAL A 145 -14.99 -12.73 -10.00
N SER A 146 -15.02 -12.35 -11.28
CA SER A 146 -15.49 -11.03 -11.70
C SER A 146 -17.00 -11.07 -11.94
N ILE A 147 -17.75 -10.24 -11.21
CA ILE A 147 -19.22 -10.17 -11.26
C ILE A 147 -19.74 -8.93 -12.00
N GLY A 148 -18.87 -8.20 -12.71
CA GLY A 148 -19.24 -6.96 -13.41
C GLY A 148 -19.89 -7.16 -14.79
N GLN A 149 -19.98 -8.39 -15.27
CA GLN A 149 -20.51 -8.75 -16.59
C GLN A 149 -21.74 -9.65 -16.46
N GLU A 150 -22.54 -9.78 -17.53
CA GLU A 150 -23.76 -10.60 -17.57
C GLU A 150 -23.49 -12.08 -17.20
N SER A 151 -22.28 -12.57 -17.51
CA SER A 151 -21.79 -13.88 -17.07
C SER A 151 -20.53 -13.70 -16.18
N PRO A 152 -20.54 -14.18 -14.93
CA PRO A 152 -19.36 -14.14 -14.08
C PRO A 152 -18.19 -14.91 -14.70
N SER A 153 -17.00 -14.33 -14.67
CA SER A 153 -15.77 -15.00 -15.12
C SER A 153 -14.96 -15.49 -13.93
N VAL A 154 -14.51 -16.75 -13.99
CA VAL A 154 -13.69 -17.39 -12.94
C VAL A 154 -12.30 -17.65 -13.48
N ARG A 155 -11.27 -17.22 -12.76
CA ARG A 155 -9.86 -17.42 -13.16
C ARG A 155 -9.06 -17.91 -11.96
N ARG A 156 -8.23 -18.94 -12.14
CA ARG A 156 -7.17 -19.26 -11.17
C ARG A 156 -6.03 -18.26 -11.36
N VAL A 157 -5.52 -17.71 -10.28
CA VAL A 157 -4.46 -16.70 -10.32
C VAL A 157 -3.39 -17.02 -9.27
N PRO A 158 -2.15 -16.57 -9.45
CA PRO A 158 -1.09 -16.81 -8.46
C PRO A 158 -1.30 -16.00 -7.18
N TRP A 159 -1.89 -14.80 -7.31
CA TRP A 159 -2.38 -13.98 -6.20
C TRP A 159 -3.52 -13.08 -6.63
N ALA A 160 -4.29 -12.56 -5.68
CA ALA A 160 -5.39 -11.63 -5.92
C ALA A 160 -5.50 -10.54 -4.84
N PRO A 161 -5.71 -9.27 -5.21
CA PRO A 161 -5.96 -8.20 -4.25
C PRO A 161 -7.41 -8.23 -3.72
N VAL A 162 -7.54 -8.00 -2.42
CA VAL A 162 -8.80 -7.86 -1.70
C VAL A 162 -8.80 -6.52 -0.98
N VAL A 163 -9.82 -5.72 -1.22
CA VAL A 163 -10.05 -4.44 -0.55
C VAL A 163 -11.13 -4.63 0.51
N ARG A 164 -10.83 -4.16 1.72
CA ARG A 164 -11.76 -4.13 2.86
C ARG A 164 -11.98 -2.71 3.34
N HIS A 165 -13.25 -2.38 3.52
CA HIS A 165 -13.67 -1.11 4.09
C HIS A 165 -13.95 -1.33 5.57
N LEU A 166 -13.25 -0.64 6.45
CA LEU A 166 -13.52 -0.65 7.88
C LEU A 166 -14.00 0.74 8.29
N SER A 167 -15.12 0.77 9.01
CA SER A 167 -15.61 2.00 9.63
C SER A 167 -15.19 2.03 11.10
N ASP A 168 -14.62 3.14 11.54
CA ASP A 168 -14.34 3.43 12.95
C ASP A 168 -15.46 4.27 13.62
N GLY A 169 -16.63 4.36 12.97
CA GLY A 169 -17.77 5.16 13.40
C GLY A 169 -17.77 6.58 12.86
N THR A 170 -16.61 7.15 12.53
CA THR A 170 -16.49 8.52 11.96
C THR A 170 -15.91 8.55 10.56
N LYS A 171 -15.04 7.58 10.23
CA LYS A 171 -14.34 7.49 8.96
C LYS A 171 -14.35 6.05 8.47
N THR A 172 -14.52 5.89 7.17
CA THR A 172 -14.33 4.60 6.49
C THR A 172 -12.94 4.58 5.90
N LYS A 173 -12.08 3.70 6.42
CA LYS A 173 -10.73 3.44 5.90
C LYS A 173 -10.74 2.22 4.98
N LYS A 174 -9.80 2.20 4.04
CA LYS A 174 -9.67 1.14 3.05
C LYS A 174 -8.34 0.42 3.22
N TYR A 175 -8.41 -0.90 3.38
CA TYR A 175 -7.27 -1.77 3.56
C TYR A 175 -7.14 -2.73 2.38
N LEU A 176 -5.98 -2.76 1.77
CA LEU A 176 -5.59 -3.76 0.78
C LEU A 176 -4.94 -4.95 1.50
N ILE A 177 -5.35 -6.17 1.13
CA ILE A 177 -4.69 -7.43 1.46
C ILE A 177 -4.53 -8.21 0.15
N GLU A 178 -3.43 -8.93 -0.04
CA GLU A 178 -3.28 -9.83 -1.19
C GLU A 178 -3.29 -11.29 -0.75
N VAL A 179 -4.06 -12.12 -1.45
CA VAL A 179 -4.12 -13.56 -1.19
C VAL A 179 -3.18 -14.25 -2.16
N VAL A 180 -2.22 -15.02 -1.65
CA VAL A 180 -1.10 -15.59 -2.40
C VAL A 180 -1.10 -17.11 -2.23
N GLU A 181 -1.06 -17.82 -3.35
CA GLU A 181 -0.81 -19.27 -3.33
C GLU A 181 0.63 -19.53 -2.88
N PHE A 182 0.86 -20.42 -1.93
CA PHE A 182 2.19 -20.68 -1.35
C PHE A 182 3.23 -21.05 -2.42
N SER A 183 2.83 -21.86 -3.42
CA SER A 183 3.66 -22.23 -4.57
C SER A 183 4.10 -21.03 -5.41
N GLN A 184 3.45 -19.87 -5.25
CA GLN A 184 3.69 -18.63 -5.98
C GLN A 184 4.29 -17.53 -5.08
N LEU A 185 4.64 -17.84 -3.83
CA LEU A 185 5.14 -16.82 -2.89
C LEU A 185 6.43 -16.15 -3.38
N GLU A 186 7.39 -16.93 -3.88
CA GLU A 186 8.62 -16.39 -4.45
C GLU A 186 8.34 -15.48 -5.66
N ASN A 187 7.45 -15.93 -6.55
CA ASN A 187 7.00 -15.16 -7.70
C ASN A 187 6.30 -13.85 -7.28
N TYR A 188 5.45 -13.89 -6.26
CA TYR A 188 4.83 -12.71 -5.67
C TYR A 188 5.89 -11.73 -5.13
N ILE A 189 6.89 -12.22 -4.39
CA ILE A 189 7.95 -11.35 -3.85
C ILE A 189 8.68 -10.64 -4.99
N ASN A 190 9.06 -11.36 -6.06
CA ASN A 190 9.84 -10.80 -7.16
C ASN A 190 9.00 -9.88 -8.07
N GLU A 191 7.89 -10.40 -8.60
CA GLU A 191 7.12 -9.72 -9.66
C GLU A 191 6.13 -8.69 -9.13
N ARG A 192 5.75 -8.78 -7.85
CA ARG A 192 4.78 -7.88 -7.23
C ARG A 192 5.41 -6.98 -6.17
N ALA A 193 6.05 -7.53 -5.13
CA ALA A 193 6.59 -6.71 -4.05
C ALA A 193 7.85 -5.94 -4.46
N LEU A 194 8.92 -6.63 -4.86
CA LEU A 194 10.19 -6.01 -5.24
C LEU A 194 10.04 -5.12 -6.47
N ARG A 195 9.26 -5.53 -7.47
CA ARG A 195 8.98 -4.68 -8.63
C ARG A 195 8.33 -3.35 -8.24
N PHE A 196 7.42 -3.36 -7.26
CA PHE A 196 6.82 -2.14 -6.73
C PHE A 196 7.82 -1.28 -5.97
N VAL A 197 8.63 -1.89 -5.09
CA VAL A 197 9.70 -1.21 -4.35
C VAL A 197 10.66 -0.50 -5.30
N HIS A 198 11.18 -1.21 -6.31
CA HIS A 198 12.08 -0.63 -7.31
C HIS A 198 11.40 0.51 -8.10
N SER A 199 10.12 0.34 -8.46
CA SER A 199 9.38 1.39 -9.15
C SER A 199 9.23 2.65 -8.28
N VAL A 200 9.03 2.49 -6.97
CA VAL A 200 8.99 3.58 -5.99
C VAL A 200 10.36 4.24 -5.89
N GLU A 201 11.43 3.48 -5.70
CA GLU A 201 12.82 3.99 -5.62
C GLU A 201 13.20 4.80 -6.86
N GLN A 202 12.96 4.25 -8.05
CA GLN A 202 13.23 4.95 -9.32
C GLN A 202 12.45 6.25 -9.43
N THR A 203 11.18 6.24 -9.04
CA THR A 203 10.34 7.44 -9.06
C THR A 203 10.87 8.48 -8.08
N LEU A 204 11.26 8.08 -6.87
CA LEU A 204 11.82 8.97 -5.87
C LEU A 204 13.17 9.56 -6.32
N ALA A 205 14.03 8.74 -6.91
CA ALA A 205 15.31 9.18 -7.48
C ALA A 205 15.10 10.21 -8.60
N SER A 206 14.16 9.97 -9.53
CA SER A 206 13.82 10.93 -10.59
C SER A 206 13.23 12.25 -10.06
N LYS A 207 12.71 12.23 -8.82
CA LYS A 207 12.12 13.36 -8.12
C LYS A 207 12.98 13.84 -6.96
N ALA A 208 14.29 13.53 -6.94
CA ALA A 208 15.18 13.83 -5.82
C ALA A 208 15.18 15.33 -5.42
N ARG A 209 14.95 16.24 -6.38
CA ARG A 209 14.78 17.68 -6.13
C ARG A 209 13.63 18.02 -5.18
N MET A 210 12.62 17.17 -5.04
CA MET A 210 11.51 17.37 -4.11
C MET A 210 11.92 17.17 -2.65
N PHE A 211 13.12 16.63 -2.40
CA PHE A 211 13.75 16.59 -1.08
C PHE A 211 14.74 17.74 -0.88
N ASN A 212 14.90 18.63 -1.87
CA ASN A 212 15.67 19.84 -1.70
C ASN A 212 14.74 20.92 -1.09
N PRO A 213 15.02 21.37 0.14
CA PRO A 213 14.14 22.29 0.83
C PRO A 213 14.12 23.68 0.17
N PHE A 214 15.24 24.14 -0.40
CA PHE A 214 15.30 25.40 -1.16
C PHE A 214 14.46 25.33 -2.44
N TRP A 215 14.47 24.18 -3.12
CA TRP A 215 13.61 23.96 -4.29
C TRP A 215 12.12 23.96 -3.89
N LEU A 216 11.77 23.27 -2.79
CA LEU A 216 10.41 23.27 -2.25
C LEU A 216 9.93 24.68 -1.91
N ARG A 217 10.77 25.48 -1.25
CA ARG A 217 10.51 26.90 -0.95
C ARG A 217 10.19 27.68 -2.22
N LYS A 218 11.03 27.54 -3.24
CA LYS A 218 10.90 28.28 -4.49
C LYS A 218 9.62 27.92 -5.25
N GLN A 219 9.19 26.67 -5.17
CA GLN A 219 8.02 26.18 -5.93
C GLN A 219 6.70 26.29 -5.17
N TYR A 220 6.71 26.04 -3.86
CA TYR A 220 5.51 25.88 -3.05
C TYR A 220 5.50 26.75 -1.78
N GLY A 221 6.54 27.54 -1.55
CA GLY A 221 6.63 28.41 -0.37
C GLY A 221 5.49 29.43 -0.37
N ASP A 222 4.63 29.35 0.65
CA ASP A 222 3.64 30.39 0.93
C ASP A 222 4.36 31.58 1.59
N PRO A 223 4.35 32.78 0.98
CA PRO A 223 4.97 33.97 1.57
C PRO A 223 4.48 34.28 2.99
N SER A 224 3.24 33.90 3.32
CA SER A 224 2.64 34.12 4.66
C SER A 224 3.17 33.17 5.74
N ARG A 225 3.84 32.07 5.37
CA ARG A 225 4.40 31.07 6.29
C ARG A 225 5.94 30.98 6.23
N ILE A 226 6.58 32.01 5.69
CA ILE A 226 8.03 31.97 5.42
C ILE A 226 8.86 31.76 6.69
N ALA A 227 8.45 32.31 7.84
CA ALA A 227 9.18 32.14 9.11
C ALA A 227 9.15 30.68 9.61
N GLU A 228 8.03 29.99 9.44
CA GLU A 228 7.90 28.57 9.78
C GLU A 228 8.75 27.70 8.84
N PHE A 229 8.80 28.07 7.56
CA PHE A 229 9.64 27.41 6.56
C PHE A 229 11.13 27.60 6.86
N GLU A 230 11.56 28.82 7.22
CA GLU A 230 12.96 29.11 7.57
C GLU A 230 13.38 28.40 8.86
N THR A 231 12.48 28.32 9.86
CA THR A 231 12.71 27.53 11.08
C THR A 231 12.93 26.06 10.75
N TRP A 232 12.13 25.51 9.84
CA TRP A 232 12.30 24.14 9.37
C TRP A 232 13.58 23.94 8.55
N LEU A 233 13.90 24.87 7.63
CA LEU A 233 15.14 24.87 6.85
C LEU A 233 16.39 24.88 7.74
N ASP A 234 16.39 25.70 8.77
CA ASP A 234 17.50 25.79 9.72
C ASP A 234 17.67 24.48 10.50
N LEU A 235 16.56 23.91 10.99
CA LEU A 235 16.57 22.58 11.63
C LEU A 235 17.06 21.48 10.68
N PHE A 236 16.60 21.49 9.43
CA PHE A 236 17.01 20.54 8.40
C PHE A 236 18.49 20.67 8.03
N SER A 237 18.98 21.90 7.85
CA SER A 237 20.35 22.20 7.43
C SER A 237 21.36 21.90 8.53
N LYS A 238 21.01 22.20 9.79
CA LYS A 238 21.82 21.86 10.96
C LYS A 238 21.98 20.34 11.14
N ARG A 239 20.99 19.55 10.73
CA ARG A 239 20.97 18.09 10.94
C ARG A 239 21.56 17.31 9.77
N THR A 240 21.21 17.67 8.53
CA THR A 240 21.68 16.97 7.33
C THR A 240 23.06 17.44 6.85
N GLY A 241 23.57 18.55 7.41
CA GLY A 241 24.78 19.23 6.92
C GLY A 241 24.62 19.87 5.53
N ILE A 242 23.43 19.79 4.93
CA ILE A 242 23.12 20.41 3.63
C ILE A 242 22.91 21.91 3.87
N ARG A 243 23.73 22.74 3.24
CA ARG A 243 23.60 24.20 3.21
C ARG A 243 23.34 24.66 1.77
N GLU A 244 22.80 25.86 1.62
CA GLU A 244 22.56 26.50 0.32
C GLU A 244 23.86 26.71 -0.47
#